data_AF-A0A3C1MUU5-F1
#
_entry.id   AF-A0A3C1MUU5-F1
#
_cell.length_a   1.000
_cell.length_b   1.000
_cell.length_c   1.000
_cell.angle_alpha   90.00
_cell.angle_beta   90.00
_cell.angle_gamma   90.00
#
_symmetry.space_group_name_H-M   'P 1'
#
loop_
_entity.id
_entity.type
_entity.pdbx_description
1 polymer ?
#
loop_
_entity_poly.entity_id
_entity_poly.type
_entity_poly.pdbx_seq_one_letter_code
_entity_poly.pdbx_strand_id
1 'polypeptide(L)' 'TAVLIETLVALGAEVRWCSCNIFSTQDHAAAAIAATGTPVFAVKGESLEDYWDYTHRIFEWADGGYSNMILDDGG' A
#
# COMPACT_ATOMS: atom_id res chain seq x y z
N THR A 1 3.00 2.21 -9.94
CA THR A 1 2.73 2.79 -8.60
C THR A 1 3.98 2.99 -7.76
N ALA A 2 4.97 2.09 -7.74
CA ALA A 2 6.22 2.24 -6.96
C ALA A 2 6.86 3.65 -6.99
N VAL A 3 7.11 4.22 -8.17
CA VAL A 3 7.71 5.56 -8.31
C VAL A 3 6.87 6.68 -7.67
N LEU A 4 5.53 6.55 -7.70
CA LEU A 4 4.63 7.50 -7.03
C LEU A 4 4.82 7.42 -5.50
N ILE A 5 4.89 6.22 -4.94
CA ILE A 5 5.12 6.00 -3.50
C ILE A 5 6.44 6.64 -3.08
N GLU A 6 7.54 6.35 -3.78
CA GLU A 6 8.85 6.93 -3.46
C GLU A 6 8.85 8.46 -3.60
N THR A 7 8.11 9.00 -4.56
CA THR A 7 7.97 10.46 -4.71
C THR A 7 7.25 11.08 -3.51
N LEU A 8 6.17 10.47 -3.01
CA LEU A 8 5.45 10.95 -1.82
C LEU A 8 6.37 10.93 -0.59
N VAL A 9 7.10 9.83 -0.39
CA VAL A 9 8.06 9.70 0.70
C VAL A 9 9.19 10.74 0.59
N ALA A 10 9.72 10.97 -0.61
CA ALA A 10 10.73 12.00 -0.86
C ALA A 10 10.22 13.43 -0.57
N LEU A 11 8.91 13.66 -0.67
CA LEU A 11 8.25 14.91 -0.30
C LEU A 11 7.84 14.99 1.18
N GLY A 12 8.17 13.97 1.99
CA GLY A 12 7.99 13.96 3.44
C GLY A 12 6.74 13.23 3.93
N ALA A 13 6.02 12.50 3.08
CA ALA A 13 4.89 11.69 3.52
C ALA A 13 5.34 10.38 4.18
N GLU A 14 4.65 9.96 5.23
CA GLU A 14 4.64 8.56 5.66
C GLU A 14 3.49 7.85 4.93
N VAL A 15 3.76 6.67 4.37
CA VAL A 15 2.85 6.02 3.42
C VAL A 15 2.66 4.56 3.80
N ARG A 16 1.42 4.07 3.62
CA ARG A 16 1.04 2.66 3.67
C ARG A 16 0.23 2.36 2.41
N TRP A 17 0.38 1.18 1.82
CA TRP A 17 -0.19 0.92 0.49
C TRP A 17 -0.83 -0.47 0.36
N CYS A 18 -1.93 -0.57 -0.39
CA CYS A 18 -2.50 -1.83 -0.89
C CYS A 18 -2.85 -1.70 -2.38
N SER A 19 -3.09 -2.83 -3.05
CA SER A 19 -3.60 -2.80 -4.43
C SER A 19 -5.10 -2.46 -4.44
N CYS A 20 -5.60 -1.89 -5.54
CA CYS A 20 -7.04 -1.73 -5.82
C CYS A 20 -7.60 -2.85 -6.74
N ASN A 21 -6.78 -3.86 -7.06
CA ASN A 21 -7.21 -5.02 -7.83
C ASN A 21 -6.37 -6.26 -7.51
N ILE A 22 -7.05 -7.38 -7.29
CA ILE A 22 -6.43 -8.66 -6.89
C ILE A 22 -5.42 -9.24 -7.89
N PHE A 23 -5.43 -8.82 -9.17
CA PHE A 23 -4.52 -9.34 -10.19
C PHE A 23 -3.53 -8.31 -10.75
N SER A 24 -3.62 -7.05 -10.34
CA SER A 24 -2.83 -5.96 -10.93
C SER A 24 -1.43 -5.82 -10.32
N THR A 25 -1.22 -6.36 -9.11
CA THR A 25 0.06 -6.29 -8.41
C THR A 25 1.19 -6.84 -9.27
N GLN A 26 2.32 -6.13 -9.26
CA GLN A 26 3.60 -6.64 -9.74
C GLN A 26 4.45 -6.97 -8.51
N ASP A 27 4.58 -8.26 -8.17
CA ASP A 27 5.17 -8.66 -6.88
C ASP A 27 6.61 -8.16 -6.69
N HIS A 28 7.40 -8.08 -7.76
CA HIS A 28 8.75 -7.52 -7.70
C HIS A 28 8.75 -6.02 -7.38
N ALA A 29 7.74 -5.27 -7.83
CA ALA A 29 7.59 -3.87 -7.48
C ALA A 29 7.11 -3.71 -6.01
N ALA A 30 6.17 -4.56 -5.57
CA ALA A 30 5.74 -4.59 -4.17
C ALA A 30 6.90 -4.93 -3.22
N ALA A 31 7.72 -5.93 -3.58
CA ALA A 31 8.91 -6.31 -2.82
C ALA A 31 9.97 -5.19 -2.79
N ALA A 32 10.19 -4.49 -3.90
CA ALA A 32 11.13 -3.37 -3.95
C ALA A 32 10.70 -2.23 -3.01
N ILE A 33 9.41 -1.90 -2.97
CA ILE A 33 8.88 -0.89 -2.04
C ILE A 33 8.90 -1.38 -0.59
N ALA A 34 8.55 -2.63 -0.32
CA ALA A 34 8.66 -3.18 1.03
C ALA A 34 10.11 -3.12 1.55
N ALA A 35 11.11 -3.33 0.67
CA ALA A 35 12.53 -3.24 1.02
C ALA A 35 13.00 -1.82 1.38
N THR A 36 12.26 -0.76 1.00
CA THR A 36 12.55 0.62 1.45
C THR A 36 11.99 0.92 2.86
N GLY A 37 11.23 -0.02 3.44
CA GLY A 37 10.57 0.13 4.72
C GLY A 37 9.13 0.66 4.64
N THR A 38 8.63 1.00 3.46
CA THR A 38 7.22 1.37 3.27
C THR A 38 6.32 0.13 3.41
N PRO A 39 5.32 0.13 4.31
CA PRO A 39 4.37 -0.98 4.42
C PRO A 39 3.53 -1.14 3.15
N VAL A 40 3.61 -2.32 2.52
CA VAL A 40 2.84 -2.70 1.33
C VAL A 40 2.10 -4.02 1.58
N PHE A 41 0.79 -4.01 1.31
CA PHE A 41 -0.12 -5.14 1.45
C PHE A 41 -0.73 -5.44 0.08
N ALA A 42 0.03 -6.12 -0.77
CA ALA A 42 -0.39 -6.42 -2.13
C ALA A 42 0.35 -7.65 -2.65
N VAL A 43 -0.38 -8.65 -3.14
CA VAL A 43 0.15 -9.86 -3.77
C VAL A 43 -0.65 -10.14 -5.04
N LYS A 44 0.02 -10.50 -6.13
CA LYS A 44 -0.67 -10.85 -7.36
C LYS A 44 -1.45 -12.16 -7.20
N GLY A 45 -2.75 -12.10 -7.43
CA GLY A 45 -3.66 -13.23 -7.24
C GLY A 45 -4.08 -13.45 -5.79
N GLU A 46 -3.99 -12.42 -4.94
CA GLU A 46 -4.56 -12.45 -3.59
C GLU A 46 -6.06 -12.77 -3.62
N SER A 47 -6.55 -13.35 -2.52
CA SER A 47 -7.98 -13.64 -2.37
C SER A 47 -8.78 -12.35 -2.16
N LEU A 48 -10.10 -12.41 -2.32
CA LEU A 48 -10.97 -11.27 -1.98
C LEU A 48 -11.00 -10.97 -0.47
N GLU A 49 -10.76 -11.98 0.36
CA GLU A 49 -10.64 -11.80 1.82
C GLU A 49 -9.35 -11.03 2.13
N ASP A 50 -8.22 -11.50 1.60
CA ASP A 50 -6.93 -10.80 1.72
C ASP A 50 -7.01 -9.37 1.19
N TYR A 51 -7.66 -9.16 0.04
CA TYR A 51 -7.84 -7.84 -0.56
C TYR A 51 -8.46 -6.85 0.43
N TRP A 52 -9.59 -7.22 1.06
CA TRP A 52 -10.27 -6.33 2.01
C TRP A 52 -9.52 -6.20 3.34
N ASP A 53 -8.89 -7.28 3.81
CA ASP A 53 -8.01 -7.22 4.97
C ASP A 53 -6.84 -6.25 4.70
N TYR A 54 -6.25 -6.28 3.52
CA TYR A 54 -5.15 -5.38 3.12
C TYR A 54 -5.62 -3.93 3.04
N THR A 55 -6.86 -3.69 2.57
CA THR A 55 -7.50 -2.37 2.63
C THR A 55 -7.65 -1.88 4.08
N HIS A 56 -7.95 -2.74 5.06
CA HIS A 56 -7.95 -2.32 6.46
C HIS A 56 -6.55 -1.98 6.96
N ARG A 57 -5.54 -2.78 6.59
CA ARG A 57 -4.15 -2.60 7.07
C ARG A 57 -3.50 -1.28 6.66
N ILE A 58 -3.94 -0.63 5.57
CA ILE A 58 -3.41 0.71 5.22
C ILE A 58 -3.84 1.80 6.21
N PHE A 59 -4.86 1.56 7.05
CA PHE A 59 -5.32 2.49 8.09
C PHE A 59 -4.74 2.21 9.48
N GLU A 60 -4.00 1.12 9.66
CA GLU A 60 -3.46 0.70 10.96
C GLU A 60 -2.03 1.20 11.18
N TRP A 61 -1.88 2.33 11.86
CA TRP A 61 -0.57 2.92 12.16
C TRP A 61 0.04 2.34 13.44
N ALA A 62 1.36 2.15 13.45
CA ALA A 62 2.06 1.47 14.55
C ALA A 62 2.03 2.27 15.87
N ASP A 63 1.89 3.59 15.78
CA ASP A 63 1.74 4.50 16.91
C ASP A 63 0.28 4.65 17.38
N GLY A 64 -0.67 3.94 16.75
CA GLY A 64 -2.10 4.09 17.00
C GLY A 64 -2.69 5.37 16.41
N GLY A 65 -1.96 6.07 15.55
CA GLY A 65 -2.43 7.21 14.79
C GLY A 65 -3.45 6.84 13.71
N TYR A 66 -3.91 7.85 12.98
CA TYR A 66 -4.89 7.71 11.91
C TYR A 66 -4.35 8.29 10.60
N SER A 67 -4.74 7.70 9.48
CA SER A 67 -4.52 8.30 8.17
C SER A 67 -5.23 9.64 8.10
N ASN A 68 -4.53 10.68 7.63
CA ASN A 68 -5.09 12.01 7.41
C ASN A 68 -5.37 12.32 5.92
N MET A 69 -4.95 11.42 5.03
CA MET A 69 -5.09 11.51 3.58
C MET A 69 -5.35 10.11 3.00
N ILE A 70 -6.11 10.05 1.91
CA ILE A 70 -6.31 8.87 1.08
C ILE A 70 -5.92 9.24 -0.35
N LEU A 71 -5.16 8.37 -1.01
CA LEU A 71 -4.92 8.41 -2.45
C LEU A 71 -5.51 7.13 -3.03
N ASP A 72 -6.53 7.29 -3.87
CA ASP A 72 -7.43 6.20 -4.25
C ASP A 72 -7.52 6.03 -5.78
N ASP A 73 -7.87 4.81 -6.20
CA ASP A 73 -8.17 4.43 -7.58
C ASP A 73 -9.19 3.27 -7.57
N GLY A 74 -10.47 3.60 -7.76
CA GLY A 74 -11.58 2.64 -7.74
C GLY A 74 -12.68 2.97 -6.72
N GLY A 75 -12.32 3.66 -5.62
CA GLY A 75 -13.23 3.97 -4.51
C GLY A 75 -13.59 2.74 -3.67
#